data_AF-A0A917J773-F1
#
_entry.id   AF-A0A917J773-F1
#
_cell.length_a   1.000
_cell.length_b   1.000
_cell.length_c   1.000
_cell.angle_alpha   90.00
_cell.angle_beta   90.00
_cell.angle_gamma   90.00
#
_symmetry.space_group_name_H-M   'P 1'
#
loop_
_entity.id
_entity.type
_entity.pdbx_description
1 polymer ?
#
loop_
_entity_poly.entity_id
_entity_poly.type
_entity_poly.pdbx_seq_one_letter_code
_entity_poly.pdbx_strand_id
1 'polypeptide(L)'
;MSSHHIVREKQEPALLVLGLNNFTEEDLGQLLEWSPTLIATAPVAEQLTVYGIKIDHVIANDADEITQSDVKIISPGNQTPLQAAFDYLLKEGYPAVNIVTDELELADYESYASQINLVIFHEAQKIYTVSSGFSKWKPAGETITLLSASAGVQTVGLAEIAHHQYQTVADGIIVLKFNEPYLFIAEEY
;
A
#
# COMPACT_ATOMS: atom_id res chain seq x y z
N MET A 1 -27.95 7.80 -25.71
CA MET A 1 -26.99 6.86 -26.31
C MET A 1 -26.26 6.19 -25.15
N SER A 2 -26.30 4.86 -25.08
CA SER A 2 -25.74 4.11 -23.96
C SER A 2 -24.22 4.12 -24.05
N SER A 3 -23.57 4.81 -23.10
CA SER A 3 -22.13 4.74 -22.91
C SER A 3 -21.79 3.32 -22.46
N HIS A 4 -21.24 2.50 -23.36
CA HIS A 4 -20.55 1.30 -22.95
C HIS A 4 -19.30 1.73 -22.18
N HIS A 5 -19.35 1.70 -20.83
CA HIS A 5 -18.12 1.66 -20.06
C HIS A 5 -17.45 0.31 -20.36
N ILE A 6 -16.40 0.35 -21.17
CA ILE A 6 -15.45 -0.76 -21.24
C ILE A 6 -14.74 -0.75 -19.89
N VAL A 7 -15.22 -1.57 -18.95
CA VAL A 7 -14.47 -1.89 -17.74
C VAL A 7 -13.21 -2.62 -18.21
N ARG A 8 -12.07 -1.94 -18.19
CA ARG A 8 -10.78 -2.61 -18.34
C ARG A 8 -10.53 -3.34 -17.01
N GLU A 9 -10.24 -4.63 -17.08
CA GLU A 9 -9.82 -5.40 -15.90
C GLU A 9 -8.58 -4.73 -15.27
N LYS A 10 -8.47 -4.76 -13.92
CA LYS A 10 -7.31 -4.25 -13.14
C LYS A 10 -7.10 -2.72 -13.11
N GLN A 11 -8.17 -1.92 -13.17
CA GLN A 11 -8.05 -0.47 -12.88
C GLN A 11 -7.86 -0.16 -11.40
N GLU A 12 -8.47 -0.96 -10.52
CA GLU A 12 -8.37 -0.79 -9.08
C GLU A 12 -7.07 -1.40 -8.53
N PRO A 13 -6.51 -0.85 -7.44
CA PRO A 13 -5.35 -1.43 -6.80
C PRO A 13 -5.66 -2.84 -6.29
N ALA A 14 -4.71 -3.76 -6.44
CA ALA A 14 -4.76 -5.02 -5.70
C ALA A 14 -4.66 -4.75 -4.18
N LEU A 15 -5.09 -5.71 -3.38
CA LEU A 15 -4.91 -5.67 -1.92
C LEU A 15 -4.03 -6.84 -1.50
N LEU A 16 -2.84 -6.55 -0.99
CA LEU A 16 -1.91 -7.51 -0.44
C LEU A 16 -1.93 -7.42 1.09
N VAL A 17 -2.29 -8.51 1.76
CA VAL A 17 -2.36 -8.56 3.23
C VAL A 17 -1.32 -9.57 3.73
N LEU A 18 -0.23 -9.05 4.27
CA LEU A 18 0.87 -9.82 4.85
C LEU A 18 0.77 -9.94 6.37
N GLY A 19 0.02 -9.04 6.99
CA GLY A 19 -0.26 -8.98 8.42
C GLY A 19 -1.52 -8.18 8.69
N LEU A 20 -2.08 -8.30 9.89
CA LEU A 20 -3.30 -7.60 10.34
C LEU A 20 -3.14 -7.02 11.75
N ASN A 21 -1.93 -7.04 12.32
CA ASN A 21 -1.70 -6.52 13.65
C ASN A 21 -1.95 -5.01 13.65
N ASN A 22 -2.75 -4.55 14.60
CA ASN A 22 -3.15 -3.15 14.73
C ASN A 22 -3.91 -2.58 13.52
N PHE A 23 -4.39 -3.43 12.60
CA PHE A 23 -5.22 -3.02 11.47
C PHE A 23 -6.68 -3.38 11.77
N THR A 24 -7.57 -2.40 11.80
CA THR A 24 -8.95 -2.63 12.25
C THR A 24 -9.81 -3.27 11.15
N GLU A 25 -10.88 -3.96 11.54
CA GLU A 25 -11.88 -4.47 10.59
C GLU A 25 -12.54 -3.33 9.78
N GLU A 26 -12.65 -2.13 10.36
CA GLU A 26 -13.18 -0.95 9.68
C GLU A 26 -12.23 -0.46 8.58
N ASP A 27 -10.93 -0.34 8.87
CA ASP A 27 -9.92 0.06 7.88
C ASP A 27 -9.79 -0.97 6.76
N LEU A 28 -9.83 -2.26 7.12
CA LEU A 28 -9.85 -3.34 6.14
C LEU A 28 -11.11 -3.29 5.29
N GLY A 29 -12.27 -3.02 5.90
CA GLY A 29 -13.54 -2.81 5.21
C GLY A 29 -13.42 -1.73 4.13
N GLN A 30 -12.83 -0.57 4.43
CA GLN A 30 -12.64 0.52 3.47
C GLN A 30 -11.82 0.09 2.25
N LEU A 31 -10.77 -0.72 2.43
CA LEU A 31 -9.97 -1.25 1.32
C LEU A 31 -10.75 -2.27 0.48
N LEU A 32 -11.63 -3.04 1.11
CA LEU A 32 -12.45 -4.07 0.45
C LEU A 32 -13.67 -3.52 -0.30
N GLU A 33 -14.14 -2.30 -0.01
CA GLU A 33 -15.27 -1.67 -0.70
C GLU A 33 -15.08 -1.56 -2.22
N TRP A 34 -13.82 -1.47 -2.66
CA TRP A 34 -13.45 -1.39 -4.07
C TRP A 34 -13.41 -2.76 -4.76
N SER A 35 -13.76 -3.83 -4.04
CA SER A 35 -13.68 -5.22 -4.49
C SER A 35 -12.33 -5.56 -5.14
N PRO A 36 -11.19 -5.28 -4.46
CA PRO A 36 -9.87 -5.51 -5.02
C PRO A 36 -9.61 -7.01 -5.20
N THR A 37 -8.63 -7.35 -6.04
CA THR A 37 -8.05 -8.69 -6.00
C THR A 37 -7.27 -8.85 -4.70
N LEU A 38 -7.72 -9.77 -3.85
CA LEU A 38 -7.17 -9.99 -2.52
C LEU A 38 -6.12 -11.11 -2.53
N ILE A 39 -4.90 -10.74 -2.14
CA ILE A 39 -3.75 -11.63 -2.01
C ILE A 39 -3.33 -11.67 -0.54
N ALA A 40 -3.14 -12.87 0.03
CA ALA A 40 -2.69 -13.01 1.41
C ALA A 40 -1.70 -14.17 1.57
N THR A 41 -0.91 -14.17 2.65
CA THR A 41 -0.18 -15.38 3.08
C THR A 41 -1.15 -16.41 3.64
N ALA A 42 -0.78 -17.69 3.65
CA ALA A 42 -1.66 -18.74 4.20
C ALA A 42 -2.16 -18.44 5.63
N PRO A 43 -1.32 -18.01 6.61
CA PRO A 43 -1.78 -17.69 7.96
C PRO A 43 -2.76 -16.50 8.02
N VAL A 44 -2.59 -15.51 7.16
CA VAL A 44 -3.49 -14.35 7.08
C VAL A 44 -4.79 -14.72 6.38
N ALA A 45 -4.73 -15.57 5.35
CA ALA A 45 -5.91 -16.06 4.66
C ALA A 45 -6.84 -16.83 5.60
N GLU A 46 -6.30 -17.65 6.51
CA GLU A 46 -7.10 -18.31 7.55
C GLU A 46 -7.84 -17.30 8.44
N GLN A 47 -7.18 -16.23 8.89
CA GLN A 47 -7.80 -15.17 9.70
C GLN A 47 -8.91 -14.44 8.92
N LEU A 48 -8.62 -14.03 7.68
CA LEU A 48 -9.60 -13.40 6.79
C LEU A 48 -10.82 -14.30 6.54
N THR A 49 -10.61 -15.62 6.45
CA THR A 49 -11.70 -16.61 6.31
C THR A 49 -12.64 -16.57 7.51
N VAL A 50 -12.11 -16.44 8.73
CA VAL A 50 -12.90 -16.34 9.96
C VAL A 50 -13.78 -15.09 9.95
N TYR A 51 -13.30 -14.00 9.35
CA TYR A 51 -14.08 -12.78 9.12
C TYR A 51 -15.09 -12.88 7.95
N GLY A 52 -15.17 -14.04 7.28
CA GLY A 52 -16.06 -14.24 6.13
C GLY A 52 -15.58 -13.52 4.86
N ILE A 53 -14.31 -13.12 4.82
CA ILE A 53 -13.69 -12.46 3.66
C ILE A 53 -13.21 -13.53 2.68
N LYS A 54 -13.59 -13.37 1.41
CA LYS A 54 -13.14 -14.25 0.32
C LYS A 54 -11.77 -13.80 -0.18
N ILE A 55 -10.83 -14.75 -0.28
CA ILE A 55 -9.49 -14.51 -0.80
C ILE A 55 -9.41 -15.02 -2.25
N ASP A 56 -8.75 -14.29 -3.13
CA ASP A 56 -8.55 -14.70 -4.53
C ASP A 56 -7.25 -15.50 -4.70
N HIS A 57 -6.19 -15.05 -4.02
CA HIS A 57 -4.86 -15.63 -4.12
C HIS A 57 -4.22 -15.85 -2.74
N VAL A 58 -3.62 -17.02 -2.55
CA VAL A 58 -2.84 -17.34 -1.34
C VAL A 58 -1.39 -17.61 -1.71
N ILE A 59 -0.48 -16.98 -0.98
CA ILE A 59 0.95 -17.22 -1.07
C ILE A 59 1.30 -18.37 -0.13
N ALA A 60 1.61 -19.52 -0.72
CA ALA A 60 1.81 -20.79 -0.03
C ALA A 60 2.76 -21.69 -0.82
N ASN A 61 3.49 -22.57 -0.13
CA ASN A 61 4.35 -23.55 -0.79
C ASN A 61 3.56 -24.79 -1.26
N ASP A 62 2.52 -25.17 -0.51
CA ASP A 62 1.69 -26.33 -0.80
C ASP A 62 0.21 -25.95 -0.82
N ALA A 63 -0.57 -26.64 -1.66
CA ALA A 63 -2.01 -26.49 -1.73
C ALA A 63 -2.71 -26.98 -0.45
N ASP A 64 -2.08 -27.91 0.26
CA ASP A 64 -2.59 -28.44 1.53
C ASP A 64 -2.61 -27.37 2.65
N GLU A 65 -1.89 -26.25 2.47
CA GLU A 65 -1.93 -25.09 3.39
C GLU A 65 -3.21 -24.24 3.23
N ILE A 66 -4.08 -24.56 2.27
CA ILE A 66 -5.24 -23.73 1.90
C ILE A 66 -6.53 -24.47 2.22
N THR A 67 -7.33 -23.90 3.11
CA THR A 67 -8.61 -24.46 3.57
C THR A 67 -9.80 -24.04 2.70
N GLN A 68 -9.66 -23.01 1.87
CA GLN A 68 -10.72 -22.50 0.99
C GLN A 68 -10.72 -23.17 -0.39
N SER A 69 -11.91 -23.42 -0.91
CA SER A 69 -12.10 -23.82 -2.32
C SER A 69 -12.01 -22.60 -3.24
N ASP A 70 -11.59 -22.81 -4.49
CA ASP A 70 -11.49 -21.78 -5.55
C ASP A 70 -10.45 -20.65 -5.35
N VAL A 71 -9.47 -20.87 -4.46
CA VAL A 71 -8.31 -19.98 -4.29
C VAL A 71 -7.18 -20.36 -5.23
N LYS A 72 -6.51 -19.37 -5.82
CA LYS A 72 -5.31 -19.57 -6.64
C LYS A 72 -4.04 -19.48 -5.78
N ILE A 73 -3.06 -20.33 -6.09
CA ILE A 73 -1.79 -20.36 -5.35
C ILE A 73 -0.74 -19.51 -6.05
N ILE A 74 -0.04 -18.68 -5.27
CA ILE A 74 1.21 -18.04 -5.66
C ILE A 74 2.33 -18.74 -4.90
N SER A 75 3.11 -19.58 -5.58
CA SER A 75 4.22 -20.28 -4.95
C SER A 75 5.43 -19.37 -4.80
N PRO A 76 5.89 -19.06 -3.57
CA PRO A 76 7.02 -18.16 -3.36
C PRO A 76 8.37 -18.80 -3.70
N GLY A 77 8.47 -20.14 -3.67
CA GLY A 77 9.73 -20.84 -3.88
C GLY A 77 10.78 -20.41 -2.85
N ASN A 78 11.86 -19.76 -3.30
CA ASN A 78 12.92 -19.24 -2.43
C ASN A 78 12.78 -17.73 -2.12
N GLN A 79 11.70 -17.09 -2.58
CA GLN A 79 11.46 -15.65 -2.40
C GLN A 79 10.69 -15.40 -1.10
N THR A 80 10.72 -14.15 -0.63
CA THR A 80 9.80 -13.73 0.43
C THR A 80 8.37 -13.65 -0.12
N PRO A 81 7.32 -13.75 0.72
CA PRO A 81 5.95 -13.57 0.27
C PRO A 81 5.71 -12.24 -0.44
N LEU A 82 6.30 -11.15 0.06
CA LEU A 82 6.24 -9.83 -0.56
C LEU A 82 6.80 -9.85 -1.99
N GLN A 83 7.98 -10.43 -2.20
CA GLN A 83 8.61 -10.54 -3.52
C GLN A 83 7.77 -11.36 -4.48
N ALA A 84 7.27 -12.52 -4.03
CA ALA A 84 6.42 -13.39 -4.84
C ALA A 84 5.10 -12.70 -5.25
N ALA A 85 4.50 -11.93 -4.34
CA ALA A 85 3.31 -11.12 -4.63
C ALA A 85 3.61 -10.03 -5.67
N PHE A 86 4.72 -9.31 -5.54
CA PHE A 86 5.10 -8.30 -6.53
C PHE A 86 5.38 -8.90 -7.90
N ASP A 87 6.12 -10.01 -7.98
CA ASP A 87 6.38 -10.69 -9.26
C ASP A 87 5.08 -11.11 -9.93
N TYR A 88 4.11 -11.62 -9.16
CA TYR A 88 2.77 -11.92 -9.65
C TYR A 88 2.05 -10.66 -10.14
N LEU A 89 1.97 -9.60 -9.33
CA LEU A 89 1.26 -8.36 -9.65
C LEU A 89 1.83 -7.68 -10.90
N LEU A 90 3.15 -7.61 -11.03
CA LEU A 90 3.82 -7.02 -12.19
C LEU A 90 3.61 -7.85 -13.45
N LYS A 91 3.73 -9.18 -13.35
CA LYS A 91 3.45 -10.09 -14.47
C LYS A 91 2.00 -9.97 -14.96
N GLU A 92 1.07 -9.80 -14.04
CA GLU A 92 -0.34 -9.62 -14.33
C GLU A 92 -0.70 -8.18 -14.75
N GLY A 93 0.23 -7.22 -14.67
CA GLY A 93 0.04 -5.85 -15.11
C GLY A 93 -0.84 -5.01 -14.20
N TYR A 94 -0.85 -5.27 -12.89
CA TYR A 94 -1.52 -4.39 -11.93
C TYR A 94 -0.81 -3.04 -11.86
N PRO A 95 -1.54 -1.91 -11.97
CA PRO A 95 -0.95 -0.57 -11.93
C PRO A 95 -0.66 -0.08 -10.52
N ALA A 96 -1.31 -0.67 -9.51
CA ALA A 96 -1.23 -0.26 -8.12
C ALA A 96 -1.54 -1.40 -7.15
N VAL A 97 -1.06 -1.27 -5.92
CA VAL A 97 -1.38 -2.18 -4.81
C VAL A 97 -1.43 -1.42 -3.47
N ASN A 98 -2.42 -1.76 -2.65
CA ASN A 98 -2.46 -1.45 -1.23
C ASN A 98 -1.86 -2.65 -0.48
N ILE A 99 -0.92 -2.41 0.43
CA ILE A 99 -0.26 -3.44 1.24
C ILE A 99 -0.59 -3.21 2.70
N VAL A 100 -1.10 -4.22 3.40
CA VAL A 100 -1.19 -4.23 4.87
C VAL A 100 -0.12 -5.17 5.39
N THR A 101 0.74 -4.69 6.29
CA THR A 101 1.88 -5.46 6.80
C THR A 101 2.15 -5.12 8.27
N ASP A 102 2.67 -6.11 9.00
CA ASP A 102 3.12 -5.95 10.39
C ASP A 102 4.60 -5.56 10.47
N GLU A 103 5.35 -5.85 9.39
CA GLU A 103 6.79 -5.60 9.26
C GLU A 103 7.05 -4.65 8.10
N LEU A 104 7.94 -3.66 8.32
CA LEU A 104 8.27 -2.65 7.33
C LEU A 104 9.79 -2.46 7.22
N GLU A 105 10.34 -2.92 6.11
CA GLU A 105 11.69 -2.57 5.64
C GLU A 105 11.57 -1.88 4.28
N LEU A 106 11.73 -0.55 4.24
CA LEU A 106 11.48 0.26 3.03
C LEU A 106 12.30 -0.19 1.82
N ALA A 107 13.51 -0.70 2.06
CA ALA A 107 14.39 -1.23 1.01
C ALA A 107 13.74 -2.36 0.20
N ASP A 108 12.88 -3.16 0.83
CA ASP A 108 12.14 -4.25 0.15
C ASP A 108 11.11 -3.70 -0.85
N TYR A 109 10.58 -2.50 -0.61
CA TYR A 109 9.58 -1.85 -1.46
C TYR A 109 10.20 -0.92 -2.50
N GLU A 110 11.35 -0.32 -2.21
CA GLU A 110 12.05 0.63 -3.09
C GLU A 110 12.30 0.08 -4.50
N SER A 111 12.64 -1.20 -4.61
CA SER A 111 12.89 -1.87 -5.90
C SER A 111 11.65 -1.92 -6.81
N TYR A 112 10.45 -1.80 -6.24
CA TYR A 112 9.16 -1.90 -6.94
C TYR A 112 8.48 -0.53 -7.11
N ALA A 113 8.90 0.48 -6.35
CA ALA A 113 8.27 1.81 -6.33
C ALA A 113 8.23 2.55 -7.68
N SER A 114 9.10 2.18 -8.62
CA SER A 114 9.10 2.74 -9.99
C SER A 114 8.30 1.91 -11.00
N GLN A 115 7.85 0.71 -10.61
CA GLN A 115 7.21 -0.27 -11.48
C GLN A 115 5.70 -0.38 -11.23
N ILE A 116 5.27 -0.17 -9.99
CA ILE A 116 3.88 -0.25 -9.54
C ILE A 116 3.64 0.81 -8.46
N ASN A 117 2.46 1.42 -8.44
CA ASN A 117 2.11 2.38 -7.40
C ASN A 117 1.84 1.66 -6.07
N LEU A 118 2.48 2.11 -5.00
CA LEU A 118 2.45 1.45 -3.70
C LEU A 118 1.79 2.36 -2.65
N VAL A 119 0.85 1.78 -1.90
CA VAL A 119 0.36 2.35 -0.64
C VAL A 119 0.51 1.29 0.43
N ILE A 120 1.31 1.55 1.45
CA ILE A 120 1.63 0.61 2.53
C ILE A 120 0.95 1.11 3.81
N PHE A 121 0.22 0.22 4.46
CA PHE A 121 -0.38 0.41 5.77
C PHE A 121 0.44 -0.41 6.76
N HIS A 122 1.07 0.30 7.70
CA HIS A 122 1.88 -0.27 8.76
C HIS A 122 1.60 0.50 10.05
N GLU A 123 1.18 -0.22 11.10
CA GLU A 123 0.65 0.38 12.33
C GLU A 123 -0.48 1.39 12.04
N ALA A 124 -0.36 2.65 12.47
CA ALA A 124 -1.31 3.72 12.20
C ALA A 124 -0.86 4.64 11.04
N GLN A 125 0.08 4.18 10.20
CA GLN A 125 0.67 4.97 9.14
C GLN A 125 0.28 4.46 7.76
N LYS A 126 -0.06 5.43 6.89
CA LYS A 126 -0.24 5.27 5.46
C LYS A 126 0.98 5.83 4.75
N ILE A 127 1.75 4.95 4.13
CA ILE A 127 3.04 5.22 3.53
C ILE A 127 2.95 5.08 2.02
N TYR A 128 3.48 6.04 1.27
CA TYR A 128 3.44 6.02 -0.18
C TYR A 128 4.56 6.87 -0.78
N THR A 129 4.87 6.63 -2.05
CA THR A 129 5.87 7.43 -2.77
C THR A 129 5.24 8.67 -3.39
N VAL A 130 5.99 9.77 -3.36
CA VAL A 130 5.63 11.03 -4.00
C VAL A 130 6.76 11.51 -4.89
N SER A 131 6.43 12.26 -5.93
CA SER A 131 7.39 12.92 -6.82
C SER A 131 7.55 14.41 -6.47
N SER A 132 8.66 15.01 -6.88
CA SER A 132 8.93 16.43 -6.61
C SER A 132 7.86 17.32 -7.23
N GLY A 133 7.32 18.25 -6.44
CA GLY A 133 6.15 19.05 -6.80
C GLY A 133 4.82 18.44 -6.35
N PHE A 134 4.85 17.34 -5.58
CA PHE A 134 3.67 16.76 -4.94
C PHE A 134 2.86 17.83 -4.20
N SER A 135 1.54 17.79 -4.39
CA SER A 135 0.60 18.75 -3.85
C SER A 135 -0.68 18.06 -3.39
N LYS A 136 -1.11 18.33 -2.16
CA LYS A 136 -2.31 17.72 -1.55
C LYS A 136 -2.98 18.73 -0.62
N TRP A 137 -4.30 18.75 -0.60
CA TRP A 137 -5.04 19.52 0.40
C TRP A 137 -5.05 18.75 1.73
N LYS A 138 -4.76 19.42 2.83
CA LYS A 138 -4.79 18.87 4.20
C LYS A 138 -5.38 19.90 5.17
N PRO A 139 -6.12 19.45 6.21
CA PRO A 139 -6.49 20.32 7.33
C PRO A 139 -5.26 20.68 8.15
N ALA A 140 -5.36 21.74 8.96
CA ALA A 140 -4.31 22.17 9.88
C ALA A 140 -4.06 21.14 10.99
N GLY A 141 -2.81 21.04 11.44
CA GLY A 141 -2.40 20.14 12.54
C GLY A 141 -2.03 18.72 12.13
N GLU A 142 -2.22 18.33 10.87
CA GLU A 142 -1.82 17.03 10.32
C GLU A 142 -0.30 16.88 10.23
N THR A 143 0.19 15.68 10.54
CA THR A 143 1.61 15.31 10.49
C THR A 143 1.96 14.58 9.19
N ILE A 144 3.12 14.92 8.62
CA ILE A 144 3.73 14.26 7.47
C ILE A 144 5.16 13.93 7.83
N THR A 145 5.52 12.66 7.71
CA THR A 145 6.88 12.18 7.99
C THR A 145 7.57 11.80 6.68
N LEU A 146 8.80 12.25 6.46
CA LEU A 146 9.64 11.76 5.37
C LEU A 146 10.40 10.54 5.86
N LEU A 147 10.22 9.41 5.19
CA LEU A 147 10.90 8.17 5.55
C LEU A 147 12.19 7.96 4.76
N SER A 148 12.29 8.57 3.57
CA SER A 148 13.52 8.59 2.77
C SER A 148 14.38 9.81 3.13
N ALA A 149 15.69 9.62 3.24
CA ALA A 149 16.62 10.73 3.40
C ALA A 149 16.62 11.61 2.14
N SER A 150 16.47 12.92 2.32
CA SER A 150 16.57 13.91 1.23
C SER A 150 17.24 15.18 1.73
N ALA A 151 18.15 15.72 0.91
CA ALA A 151 18.83 16.97 1.22
C ALA A 151 18.09 18.14 0.57
N GLY A 152 17.74 19.15 1.39
CA GLY A 152 17.20 20.42 0.89
C GLY A 152 15.73 20.35 0.47
N VAL A 153 14.92 19.53 1.15
CA VAL A 153 13.47 19.51 0.97
C VAL A 153 12.89 20.89 1.21
N GLN A 154 12.15 21.40 0.23
CA GLN A 154 11.41 22.66 0.32
C GLN A 154 9.93 22.34 0.47
N THR A 155 9.27 23.03 1.39
CA THR A 155 7.87 22.81 1.69
C THR A 155 7.04 24.09 1.58
N VAL A 156 5.76 23.94 1.28
CA VAL A 156 4.73 25.00 1.36
C VAL A 156 3.61 24.50 2.25
N GLY A 157 3.09 25.35 3.14
CA GLY A 157 1.99 24.99 4.04
C GLY A 157 2.39 24.08 5.20
N LEU A 158 3.69 23.81 5.39
CA LEU A 158 4.23 22.90 6.39
C LEU A 158 5.31 23.58 7.23
N ALA A 159 5.35 23.26 8.52
CA ALA A 159 6.43 23.62 9.45
C ALA A 159 7.12 22.34 9.94
N GLU A 160 8.46 22.35 9.97
CA GLU A 160 9.22 21.22 10.54
C GLU A 160 9.10 21.24 12.07
N ILE A 161 8.64 20.13 12.66
CA ILE A 161 8.42 19.99 14.11
C ILE A 161 9.45 19.06 14.76
N ALA A 162 10.02 18.15 13.99
CA ALA A 162 11.15 17.29 14.37
C ALA A 162 11.90 16.88 13.10
N HIS A 163 13.05 16.21 13.25
CA HIS A 163 13.84 15.78 12.11
C HIS A 163 13.00 14.91 11.16
N HIS A 164 12.84 15.36 9.92
CA HIS A 164 12.00 14.73 8.88
C HIS A 164 10.50 14.64 9.21
N GLN A 165 10.01 15.37 10.21
CA GLN A 165 8.58 15.45 10.54
C GLN A 165 8.07 16.88 10.38
N TYR A 166 6.99 17.01 9.62
CA TYR A 166 6.38 18.26 9.27
C TYR A 166 4.92 18.28 9.71
N GLN A 167 4.43 19.45 10.12
CA GLN A 167 3.04 19.66 10.46
C GLN A 167 2.43 20.75 9.57
N THR A 168 1.21 20.51 9.12
CA THR A 168 0.41 21.50 8.40
C THR A 168 0.08 22.71 9.29
N VAL A 169 0.36 23.91 8.78
CA VAL A 169 0.23 25.15 9.56
C VAL A 169 -1.18 25.75 9.53
N ALA A 170 -1.95 25.45 8.49
CA ALA A 170 -3.31 25.92 8.26
C ALA A 170 -4.01 24.99 7.26
N ASP A 171 -5.34 25.03 7.23
CA ASP A 171 -6.14 24.34 6.21
C ASP A 171 -5.72 24.83 4.82
N GLY A 172 -5.27 23.92 3.96
CA GLY A 172 -4.80 24.34 2.64
C GLY A 172 -4.02 23.30 1.88
N ILE A 173 -3.47 23.75 0.76
CA ILE A 173 -2.60 22.95 -0.09
C ILE A 173 -1.19 22.94 0.50
N ILE A 174 -0.67 21.75 0.72
CA ILE A 174 0.76 21.54 0.97
C ILE A 174 1.50 21.25 -0.33
N VAL A 175 2.78 21.60 -0.39
CA VAL A 175 3.65 21.23 -1.52
C VAL A 175 4.98 20.72 -0.99
N LEU A 176 5.50 19.64 -1.57
CA LEU A 176 6.84 19.12 -1.31
C LEU A 176 7.68 19.22 -2.59
N LYS A 177 8.88 19.80 -2.49
CA LYS A 177 9.87 19.86 -3.58
C LYS A 177 11.22 19.35 -3.09
N PHE A 178 11.83 18.49 -3.90
CA PHE A 178 13.10 17.82 -3.61
C PHE A 178 13.78 17.42 -4.92
N ASN A 179 15.00 16.87 -4.85
CA ASN A 179 15.83 16.57 -6.02
C ASN A 179 15.82 15.09 -6.41
N GLU A 180 15.46 14.22 -5.48
CA GLU A 180 15.34 12.78 -5.69
C GLU A 180 14.17 12.46 -6.62
N PRO A 181 14.20 11.34 -7.36
CA PRO A 181 13.09 10.95 -8.24
C PRO A 181 11.76 10.79 -7.48
N TYR A 182 11.83 10.23 -6.27
CA TYR A 182 10.72 10.07 -5.36
C TYR A 182 11.20 10.06 -3.91
N LEU A 183 10.29 10.33 -2.98
CA LEU A 183 10.47 10.10 -1.54
C LEU A 183 9.33 9.25 -1.02
N PHE A 184 9.62 8.39 -0.04
CA PHE A 184 8.58 7.79 0.79
C PHE A 184 8.15 8.80 1.85
N ILE A 185 6.84 9.01 1.94
CA ILE A 185 6.21 9.80 2.99
C ILE A 185 5.19 8.96 3.74
N ALA A 186 5.01 9.27 5.02
CA ALA A 186 4.00 8.68 5.89
C ALA A 186 3.03 9.75 6.39
N GLU A 187 1.75 9.39 6.43
CA GLU A 187 0.68 10.15 7.07
C GLU A 187 -0.07 9.23 8.05
N GLU A 188 -0.69 9.79 9.08
CA GLU A 188 -1.67 9.06 9.88
C GLU A 188 -2.98 8.91 9.07
N TYR A 189 -3.69 7.79 9.23
CA TYR A 189 -4.97 7.53 8.56
C TYR A 189 -6.11 7.27 9.55
#